data_AF-A0A0K2L9V7-F1
#
_entry.id   AF-A0A0K2L9V7-F1
#
_cell.length_a   1.000
_cell.length_b   1.000
_cell.length_c   1.000
_cell.angle_alpha   90.00
_cell.angle_beta   90.00
_cell.angle_gamma   90.00
#
_symmetry.space_group_name_H-M   'P 1'
#
loop_
_entity.id
_entity.type
_entity.pdbx_description
1 polymer ?
#
loop_
_entity_poly.entity_id
_entity_poly.type
_entity_poly.pdbx_seq_one_letter_code
_entity_poly.pdbx_strand_id
1 'polypeptide(L)'
;MKTINVKTDYELYKAINTADNGDTISLKPGEYFATHSIFLSLKKSLTIKGQYANAKATKINGGLFFGKNVTLILENLVMTFDDEKGNTLALYEGAKLYCNNVIIDRSNTSSWDTIYCSNSFLSLKNSDIRSDRQKTATSTSLENSQLISIGSNMHMPKLINSTAYLKDSFVSYSLILKEKSKLFFTDLAIDSTQNSEYSDFYVSGESTVNGENLDFYKDEPFIDVLNSDFEGNNFFAGKDKVRWRYDNDSNVLLDGNQPFNNAL
;
A
#
# COMPACT_ATOMS: atom_id res chain seq x y z
N MET A 1 -16.22 24.60 -3.63
CA MET A 1 -14.97 24.14 -3.00
C MET A 1 -14.49 25.21 -2.04
N LYS A 2 -14.61 24.98 -0.74
CA LYS A 2 -14.11 25.85 0.32
C LYS A 2 -13.04 25.14 1.14
N THR A 3 -12.22 25.92 1.84
CA THR A 3 -11.27 25.40 2.84
C THR A 3 -11.84 25.61 4.24
N ILE A 4 -11.96 24.53 5.01
CA ILE A 4 -12.40 24.52 6.41
C ILE A 4 -11.15 24.35 7.27
N ASN A 5 -10.83 25.35 8.08
CA ASN A 5 -9.70 25.28 9.00
C ASN A 5 -10.14 24.63 10.31
N VAL A 6 -9.41 23.61 10.75
CA VAL A 6 -9.78 22.76 11.89
C VAL A 6 -8.63 22.73 12.89
N LYS A 7 -8.92 22.86 14.18
CA LYS A 7 -7.94 22.89 15.28
C LYS A 7 -8.23 21.90 16.41
N THR A 8 -9.42 21.32 16.43
CA THR A 8 -9.88 20.41 17.49
C THR A 8 -10.57 19.17 16.93
N ASP A 9 -10.68 18.13 17.74
CA ASP A 9 -11.42 16.89 17.43
C ASP A 9 -12.86 17.16 17.00
N TYR A 10 -13.56 18.01 17.77
CA TYR A 10 -14.95 18.37 17.48
C TYR A 10 -15.10 19.08 16.13
N GLU A 11 -14.18 20.00 15.82
CA GLU A 11 -14.17 20.68 14.52
C GLU A 11 -13.86 19.71 13.38
N LEU A 12 -12.95 18.75 13.56
CA LEU A 12 -12.64 17.73 12.55
C LEU A 12 -13.86 16.84 12.29
N TYR A 13 -14.45 16.31 13.35
CA TYR A 13 -15.66 15.50 13.27
C TYR A 13 -16.80 16.25 12.57
N LYS A 14 -17.04 17.51 12.97
CA LYS A 14 -18.05 18.36 12.35
C LYS A 14 -17.74 18.61 10.87
N ALA A 15 -16.49 18.98 10.55
CA ALA A 15 -16.08 19.27 9.18
C ALA A 15 -16.29 18.07 8.25
N ILE A 16 -15.89 16.87 8.66
CA ILE A 16 -16.10 15.63 7.87
C ILE A 16 -17.59 15.41 7.57
N ASN A 17 -18.46 15.63 8.55
CA ASN A 17 -19.89 15.39 8.40
C ASN A 17 -20.61 16.48 7.58
N THR A 18 -20.23 17.74 7.76
CA THR A 18 -20.94 18.90 7.19
C THR A 18 -20.29 19.49 5.94
N ALA A 19 -19.08 19.08 5.57
CA ALA A 19 -18.42 19.53 4.35
C ALA A 19 -19.24 19.20 3.10
N ASP A 20 -19.08 19.97 2.04
CA ASP A 20 -19.67 19.69 0.73
C ASP A 20 -18.71 18.86 -0.12
N ASN A 21 -19.23 18.25 -1.19
CA ASN A 21 -18.40 17.47 -2.09
C ASN A 21 -17.29 18.34 -2.73
N GLY A 22 -16.06 17.88 -2.63
CA GLY A 22 -14.86 18.55 -3.12
C GLY A 22 -14.23 19.54 -2.14
N ASP A 23 -14.78 19.74 -0.95
CA ASP A 23 -14.18 20.67 0.03
C ASP A 23 -12.83 20.17 0.58
N THR A 24 -12.04 21.12 1.05
CA THR A 24 -10.75 20.86 1.71
C THR A 24 -10.86 21.11 3.21
N ILE A 25 -10.42 20.16 4.01
CA ILE A 25 -10.25 20.27 5.46
C ILE A 25 -8.76 20.46 5.74
N SER A 26 -8.39 21.64 6.23
CA SER A 26 -7.00 21.98 6.59
C SER A 26 -6.81 21.90 8.09
N LEU A 27 -5.95 20.99 8.51
CA LEU A 27 -5.67 20.68 9.92
C LEU A 27 -4.50 21.51 10.43
N LYS A 28 -4.68 22.16 11.58
CA LYS A 28 -3.55 22.73 12.34
C LYS A 28 -2.63 21.59 12.83
N PRO A 29 -1.36 21.89 13.15
CA PRO A 29 -0.51 20.93 13.83
C PRO A 29 -1.13 20.47 15.14
N GLY A 30 -0.93 19.20 15.45
CA GLY A 30 -1.50 18.55 16.63
C GLY A 30 -1.94 17.13 16.36
N GLU A 31 -2.44 16.50 17.41
CA GLU A 31 -3.04 15.17 17.35
C GLU A 31 -4.55 15.29 17.50
N TYR A 32 -5.27 14.70 16.55
CA TYR A 32 -6.71 14.62 16.55
C TYR A 32 -7.14 13.23 17.02
N PHE A 33 -8.09 13.19 17.94
CA PHE A 33 -8.60 11.96 18.56
C PHE A 33 -7.51 11.20 19.34
N ALA A 34 -6.61 11.94 20.02
CA ALA A 34 -5.43 11.37 20.68
C ALA A 34 -5.78 10.38 21.81
N THR A 35 -6.91 10.55 22.49
CA THR A 35 -7.32 9.72 23.63
C THR A 35 -8.26 8.57 23.26
N HIS A 36 -8.81 8.58 22.05
CA HIS A 36 -9.76 7.57 21.59
C HIS A 36 -9.76 7.55 20.07
N SER A 37 -9.68 6.37 19.46
CA SER A 37 -9.78 6.24 18.02
C SER A 37 -11.21 6.48 17.51
N ILE A 38 -11.33 7.10 16.34
CA ILE A 38 -12.62 7.26 15.66
C ILE A 38 -12.70 6.42 14.37
N PHE A 39 -13.88 5.93 14.02
CA PHE A 39 -14.10 5.23 12.74
C PHE A 39 -15.25 5.90 11.99
N LEU A 40 -14.98 6.45 10.79
CA LEU A 40 -15.94 7.30 10.08
C LEU A 40 -16.23 6.79 8.67
N SER A 41 -17.49 6.92 8.28
CA SER A 41 -17.95 6.72 6.91
C SER A 41 -17.87 8.01 6.12
N LEU A 42 -17.11 8.05 5.02
CA LEU A 42 -17.16 9.19 4.10
C LEU A 42 -18.18 8.93 3.00
N LYS A 43 -19.13 9.85 2.87
CA LYS A 43 -20.18 9.83 1.83
C LYS A 43 -19.98 10.90 0.76
N LYS A 44 -18.87 11.63 0.84
CA LYS A 44 -18.56 12.80 0.03
C LYS A 44 -17.08 12.78 -0.32
N SER A 45 -16.74 13.25 -1.51
CA SER A 45 -15.34 13.41 -1.91
C SER A 45 -14.75 14.62 -1.18
N LEU A 46 -13.56 14.46 -0.60
CA LEU A 46 -12.94 15.46 0.26
C LEU A 46 -11.41 15.46 0.08
N THR A 47 -10.80 16.60 0.39
CA THR A 47 -9.36 16.67 0.68
C THR A 47 -9.18 16.89 2.17
N ILE A 48 -8.34 16.10 2.83
CA ILE A 48 -7.93 16.31 4.22
C ILE A 48 -6.41 16.48 4.23
N LYS A 49 -5.92 17.62 4.72
CA LYS A 49 -4.49 17.91 4.71
C LYS A 49 -3.96 18.55 5.98
N GLY A 50 -2.74 18.18 6.36
CA GLY A 50 -1.96 18.97 7.33
C GLY A 50 -1.59 20.32 6.74
N GLN A 51 -1.54 21.36 7.58
CA GLN A 51 -1.24 22.72 7.13
C GLN A 51 0.19 22.86 6.57
N TYR A 52 1.14 22.06 7.05
CA TYR A 52 2.55 22.13 6.68
C TYR A 52 3.01 20.86 6.00
N ALA A 53 4.06 20.95 5.18
CA ALA A 53 4.64 19.80 4.48
C ALA A 53 5.30 18.75 5.39
N ASN A 54 5.45 19.01 6.69
CA ASN A 54 5.89 17.98 7.62
C ASN A 54 4.71 17.10 8.02
N ALA A 55 4.60 15.90 7.42
CA ALA A 55 3.50 14.98 7.69
C ALA A 55 3.33 14.68 9.19
N LYS A 56 4.44 14.56 9.94
CA LYS A 56 4.44 14.27 11.38
C LYS A 56 3.89 15.40 12.25
N ALA A 57 3.69 16.61 11.71
CA ALA A 57 3.14 17.72 12.46
C ALA A 57 1.63 17.57 12.74
N THR A 58 0.93 16.75 11.96
CA THR A 58 -0.51 16.53 12.07
C THR A 58 -0.80 15.04 12.09
N LYS A 59 -1.40 14.54 13.17
CA LYS A 59 -1.77 13.13 13.32
C LYS A 59 -3.27 13.00 13.54
N ILE A 60 -3.89 12.04 12.89
CA ILE A 60 -5.28 11.65 13.12
C ILE A 60 -5.27 10.22 13.64
N ASN A 61 -5.81 9.97 14.84
CA ASN A 61 -6.08 8.62 15.30
C ASN A 61 -7.49 8.19 14.88
N GLY A 62 -7.62 7.60 13.71
CA GLY A 62 -8.91 7.11 13.24
C GLY A 62 -8.84 6.36 11.93
N GLY A 63 -9.87 5.55 11.69
CA GLY A 63 -10.08 4.87 10.43
C GLY A 63 -11.19 5.52 9.59
N LEU A 64 -11.05 5.43 8.27
CA LEU A 64 -12.01 5.95 7.31
C LEU A 64 -12.44 4.85 6.36
N PHE A 65 -13.74 4.71 6.15
CA PHE A 65 -14.29 3.81 5.13
C PHE A 65 -15.16 4.56 4.15
N PHE A 66 -15.04 4.24 2.86
CA PHE A 66 -15.77 4.94 1.81
C PHE A 66 -15.92 4.09 0.55
N GLY A 67 -16.98 4.38 -0.20
CA GLY A 67 -17.36 3.64 -1.39
C GLY A 67 -18.06 4.52 -2.42
N LYS A 68 -18.77 3.91 -3.37
CA LYS A 68 -19.68 4.59 -4.32
C LYS A 68 -19.04 5.77 -5.05
N ASN A 69 -17.87 5.55 -5.63
CA ASN A 69 -17.10 6.55 -6.38
C ASN A 69 -16.66 7.79 -5.55
N VAL A 70 -16.67 7.72 -4.22
CA VAL A 70 -16.10 8.77 -3.36
C VAL A 70 -14.60 8.87 -3.60
N THR A 71 -14.11 10.10 -3.77
CA THR A 71 -12.67 10.40 -3.88
C THR A 71 -12.16 11.07 -2.60
N LEU A 72 -11.19 10.46 -1.94
CA LEU A 72 -10.48 11.04 -0.81
C LEU A 72 -9.06 11.42 -1.23
N ILE A 73 -8.64 12.63 -0.88
CA ILE A 73 -7.26 13.10 -1.02
C ILE A 73 -6.71 13.35 0.38
N LEU A 74 -5.58 12.70 0.71
CA LEU A 74 -4.85 12.88 1.96
C LEU A 74 -3.48 13.49 1.68
N GLU A 75 -3.13 14.57 2.38
CA GLU A 75 -1.84 15.23 2.19
C GLU A 75 -1.18 15.66 3.51
N ASN A 76 0.14 15.46 3.62
CA ASN A 76 0.97 15.98 4.70
C ASN A 76 0.43 15.66 6.11
N LEU A 77 0.06 14.41 6.36
CA LEU A 77 -0.45 13.99 7.66
C LEU A 77 -0.07 12.55 8.00
N VAL A 78 -0.18 12.21 9.28
CA VAL A 78 -0.11 10.85 9.78
C VAL A 78 -1.52 10.36 10.10
N MET A 79 -1.85 9.15 9.69
CA MET A 79 -3.00 8.41 10.20
C MET A 79 -2.52 7.22 11.02
N THR A 80 -3.09 7.04 12.20
CA THR A 80 -2.99 5.82 13.00
C THR A 80 -4.39 5.30 13.28
N PHE A 81 -4.51 4.01 13.59
CA PHE A 81 -5.78 3.46 14.07
C PHE A 81 -5.50 2.20 14.89
N ASP A 82 -5.84 2.22 16.17
CA ASP A 82 -5.61 1.16 17.15
C ASP A 82 -6.87 0.39 17.55
N ASP A 83 -8.00 0.66 16.90
CA ASP A 83 -9.25 -0.08 17.09
C ASP A 83 -9.29 -1.34 16.21
N GLU A 84 -9.89 -2.42 16.70
CA GLU A 84 -10.07 -3.69 15.98
C GLU A 84 -11.38 -3.76 15.17
N LYS A 85 -12.07 -2.62 14.99
CA LYS A 85 -13.30 -2.53 14.19
C LYS A 85 -13.10 -2.68 12.68
N GLY A 86 -11.88 -2.53 12.17
CA GLY A 86 -11.60 -2.60 10.74
C GLY A 86 -10.20 -2.08 10.38
N ASN A 87 -9.95 -1.97 9.08
CA ASN A 87 -8.74 -1.36 8.52
C ASN A 87 -8.62 0.13 8.91
N THR A 88 -7.41 0.68 8.81
CA THR A 88 -7.23 2.14 8.93
C THR A 88 -7.90 2.87 7.76
N LEU A 89 -7.77 2.34 6.54
CA LEU A 89 -8.54 2.81 5.39
C LEU A 89 -9.19 1.63 4.67
N ALA A 90 -10.49 1.75 4.36
CA ALA A 90 -11.23 0.73 3.61
C ALA A 90 -12.00 1.36 2.45
N LEU A 91 -11.75 0.89 1.23
CA LEU A 91 -12.24 1.49 0.00
C LEU A 91 -13.00 0.46 -0.84
N TYR A 92 -14.16 0.87 -1.35
CA TYR A 92 -15.06 -0.03 -2.09
C TYR A 92 -15.65 0.65 -3.34
N GLU A 93 -16.25 -0.13 -4.24
CA GLU A 93 -17.24 0.37 -5.21
C GLU A 93 -16.81 1.63 -6.01
N GLY A 94 -15.66 1.56 -6.67
CA GLY A 94 -15.12 2.64 -7.51
C GLY A 94 -14.51 3.81 -6.73
N ALA A 95 -14.41 3.70 -5.40
CA ALA A 95 -13.74 4.71 -4.58
C ALA A 95 -12.29 4.94 -5.00
N LYS A 96 -11.80 6.16 -4.76
CA LYS A 96 -10.44 6.58 -5.12
C LYS A 96 -9.77 7.23 -3.92
N LEU A 97 -8.52 6.84 -3.68
CA LEU A 97 -7.67 7.46 -2.67
C LEU A 97 -6.37 7.94 -3.28
N TYR A 98 -6.06 9.20 -3.01
CA TYR A 98 -4.81 9.83 -3.39
C TYR A 98 -4.08 10.26 -2.11
N CYS A 99 -2.92 9.68 -1.86
CA CYS A 99 -2.04 10.03 -0.75
C CYS A 99 -0.79 10.72 -1.28
N ASN A 100 -0.46 11.87 -0.71
CA ASN A 100 0.76 12.61 -1.04
C ASN A 100 1.47 13.07 0.24
N ASN A 101 2.66 12.54 0.50
CA ASN A 101 3.39 12.77 1.74
C ASN A 101 2.54 12.42 2.98
N VAL A 102 2.04 11.18 3.00
CA VAL A 102 1.21 10.65 4.09
C VAL A 102 1.91 9.46 4.72
N ILE A 103 1.81 9.36 6.04
CA ILE A 103 2.20 8.14 6.77
C ILE A 103 0.93 7.50 7.29
N ILE A 104 0.70 6.22 6.97
CA ILE A 104 -0.41 5.45 7.54
C ILE A 104 0.21 4.32 8.33
N ASP A 105 0.10 4.41 9.65
CA ASP A 105 0.82 3.54 10.57
C ASP A 105 -0.16 2.73 11.42
N ARG A 106 -0.23 1.44 11.13
CA ARG A 106 -0.93 0.43 11.92
C ARG A 106 0.05 -0.62 12.44
N SER A 107 1.24 -0.20 12.85
CA SER A 107 2.25 -1.07 13.48
C SER A 107 1.86 -1.40 14.93
N ASN A 108 0.69 -2.00 15.11
CA ASN A 108 0.12 -2.45 16.37
C ASN A 108 -0.34 -3.90 16.24
N THR A 109 -0.83 -4.50 17.33
CA THR A 109 -1.21 -5.92 17.33
C THR A 109 -2.48 -6.24 16.54
N SER A 110 -2.93 -5.42 15.59
CA SER A 110 -4.13 -5.70 14.82
C SER A 110 -3.93 -6.77 13.75
N SER A 111 -4.96 -7.56 13.48
CA SER A 111 -4.98 -8.52 12.38
C SER A 111 -5.54 -7.93 11.08
N TRP A 112 -6.03 -6.68 11.11
CA TRP A 112 -6.56 -6.01 9.93
C TRP A 112 -5.44 -5.42 9.08
N ASP A 113 -5.58 -5.52 7.76
CA ASP A 113 -4.71 -4.80 6.82
C ASP A 113 -4.78 -3.28 7.09
N THR A 114 -3.72 -2.55 6.79
CA THR A 114 -3.72 -1.08 7.00
C THR A 114 -4.65 -0.38 6.03
N ILE A 115 -4.51 -0.68 4.74
CA ILE A 115 -5.40 -0.23 3.67
C ILE A 115 -5.98 -1.46 2.97
N TYR A 116 -7.30 -1.54 2.89
CA TYR A 116 -8.00 -2.53 2.07
C TYR A 116 -8.77 -1.84 0.94
N CYS A 117 -8.61 -2.34 -0.29
CA CYS A 117 -9.27 -1.84 -1.49
C CYS A 117 -10.00 -2.99 -2.19
N SER A 118 -11.30 -2.82 -2.44
CA SER A 118 -12.08 -3.70 -3.31
C SER A 118 -12.72 -2.88 -4.43
N ASN A 119 -12.50 -3.26 -5.69
CA ASN A 119 -13.02 -2.55 -6.87
C ASN A 119 -12.72 -1.04 -6.84
N SER A 120 -11.50 -0.64 -6.48
CA SER A 120 -11.15 0.75 -6.18
C SER A 120 -9.76 1.14 -6.71
N PHE A 121 -9.41 2.41 -6.55
CA PHE A 121 -8.14 2.97 -7.01
C PHE A 121 -7.35 3.60 -5.85
N LEU A 122 -6.07 3.26 -5.76
CA LEU A 122 -5.12 3.80 -4.79
C LEU A 122 -3.94 4.46 -5.51
N SER A 123 -3.61 5.69 -5.11
CA SER A 123 -2.39 6.38 -5.55
C SER A 123 -1.58 6.81 -4.34
N LEU A 124 -0.32 6.40 -4.29
CA LEU A 124 0.65 6.75 -3.26
C LEU A 124 1.78 7.57 -3.89
N LYS A 125 2.08 8.72 -3.29
CA LYS A 125 3.23 9.55 -3.68
C LYS A 125 3.99 9.96 -2.44
N ASN A 126 5.29 9.68 -2.39
CA ASN A 126 6.16 10.02 -1.26
C ASN A 126 5.55 9.60 0.10
N SER A 127 4.89 8.46 0.14
CA SER A 127 4.07 8.02 1.29
C SER A 127 4.65 6.76 1.92
N ASP A 128 4.29 6.50 3.18
CA ASP A 128 4.81 5.37 3.96
C ASP A 128 3.65 4.63 4.64
N ILE A 129 3.36 3.42 4.18
CA ILE A 129 2.23 2.60 4.65
C ILE A 129 2.78 1.40 5.42
N ARG A 130 2.49 1.36 6.72
CA ARG A 130 3.10 0.42 7.67
C ARG A 130 2.05 -0.45 8.35
N SER A 131 2.37 -1.72 8.48
CA SER A 131 1.63 -2.68 9.31
C SER A 131 2.58 -3.38 10.28
N ASP A 132 2.02 -4.11 11.23
CA ASP A 132 2.78 -4.94 12.16
C ASP A 132 3.52 -6.07 11.45
N ARG A 133 4.84 -6.08 11.62
CA ARG A 133 5.77 -7.03 11.02
C ARG A 133 5.67 -8.44 11.62
N GLN A 134 5.07 -8.58 12.79
CA GLN A 134 4.92 -9.88 13.47
C GLN A 134 3.63 -10.61 13.08
N LYS A 135 2.72 -9.94 12.35
CA LYS A 135 1.44 -10.51 11.95
C LYS A 135 1.33 -10.58 10.43
N THR A 136 0.45 -11.45 9.96
CA THR A 136 0.17 -11.66 8.53
C THR A 136 -0.63 -10.50 7.90
N ALA A 137 -0.75 -9.36 8.59
CA ALA A 137 -1.50 -8.19 8.15
C ALA A 137 -0.67 -7.39 7.13
N THR A 138 -1.28 -7.10 5.99
CA THR A 138 -0.63 -6.37 4.89
C THR A 138 -0.78 -4.86 5.08
N SER A 139 0.12 -4.05 4.51
CA SER A 139 -0.09 -2.59 4.46
C SER A 139 -1.14 -2.19 3.44
N THR A 140 -1.16 -2.88 2.31
CA THR A 140 -2.10 -2.64 1.21
C THR A 140 -2.58 -3.97 0.67
N SER A 141 -3.88 -4.22 0.78
CA SER A 141 -4.56 -5.39 0.25
C SER A 141 -5.52 -4.93 -0.86
N LEU A 142 -5.27 -5.38 -2.09
CA LEU A 142 -5.99 -4.94 -3.28
C LEU A 142 -6.75 -6.13 -3.88
N GLU A 143 -8.06 -5.98 -4.04
CA GLU A 143 -8.94 -6.94 -4.71
C GLU A 143 -9.66 -6.24 -5.86
N ASN A 144 -9.49 -6.73 -7.10
CA ASN A 144 -10.09 -6.13 -8.29
C ASN A 144 -9.79 -4.62 -8.43
N SER A 145 -8.58 -4.21 -8.04
CA SER A 145 -8.25 -2.80 -7.81
C SER A 145 -6.99 -2.37 -8.56
N GLN A 146 -6.71 -1.06 -8.56
CA GLN A 146 -5.51 -0.50 -9.16
C GLN A 146 -4.68 0.27 -8.12
N LEU A 147 -3.36 0.12 -8.18
CA LEU A 147 -2.38 0.89 -7.42
C LEU A 147 -1.42 1.65 -8.35
N ILE A 148 -1.16 2.91 -8.05
CA ILE A 148 -0.01 3.66 -8.56
C ILE A 148 0.82 4.12 -7.37
N SER A 149 2.11 3.80 -7.34
CA SER A 149 3.02 4.19 -6.27
C SER A 149 4.26 4.86 -6.86
N ILE A 150 4.61 6.03 -6.35
CA ILE A 150 5.83 6.76 -6.74
C ILE A 150 6.57 7.19 -5.48
N GLY A 151 7.84 6.80 -5.33
CA GLY A 151 8.66 7.25 -4.21
C GLY A 151 8.13 6.82 -2.84
N SER A 152 7.40 5.71 -2.77
CA SER A 152 6.65 5.32 -1.56
C SER A 152 7.10 3.99 -0.99
N ASN A 153 6.91 3.85 0.32
CA ASN A 153 7.25 2.67 1.11
C ASN A 153 5.96 1.92 1.48
N MET A 154 5.98 0.61 1.33
CA MET A 154 4.85 -0.26 1.70
C MET A 154 5.36 -1.48 2.46
N HIS A 155 4.58 -1.97 3.41
CA HIS A 155 4.84 -3.24 4.10
C HIS A 155 3.96 -4.35 3.55
N MET A 156 4.54 -5.41 2.99
CA MET A 156 3.78 -6.57 2.51
C MET A 156 2.56 -6.24 1.59
N PRO A 157 2.70 -5.46 0.50
CA PRO A 157 1.61 -5.27 -0.44
C PRO A 157 1.12 -6.59 -1.06
N LYS A 158 -0.21 -6.75 -1.13
CA LYS A 158 -0.89 -7.94 -1.64
C LYS A 158 -1.91 -7.57 -2.71
N LEU A 159 -1.83 -8.24 -3.85
CA LEU A 159 -2.68 -8.04 -5.02
C LEU A 159 -3.45 -9.32 -5.34
N ILE A 160 -4.76 -9.20 -5.51
CA ILE A 160 -5.66 -10.25 -5.98
C ILE A 160 -6.47 -9.66 -7.15
N ASN A 161 -6.36 -10.23 -8.34
CA ASN A 161 -6.95 -9.72 -9.58
C ASN A 161 -6.80 -8.21 -9.75
N SER A 162 -5.62 -7.69 -9.42
CA SER A 162 -5.36 -6.26 -9.30
C SER A 162 -4.15 -5.85 -10.14
N THR A 163 -4.08 -4.58 -10.51
CA THR A 163 -2.94 -4.04 -11.27
C THR A 163 -2.19 -3.00 -10.46
N ALA A 164 -0.86 -3.12 -10.34
CA ALA A 164 -0.02 -2.11 -9.72
C ALA A 164 1.04 -1.56 -10.68
N TYR A 165 1.34 -0.28 -10.52
CA TYR A 165 2.43 0.43 -11.18
C TYR A 165 3.31 1.06 -10.09
N LEU A 166 4.52 0.56 -9.92
CA LEU A 166 5.45 0.98 -8.87
C LEU A 166 6.66 1.69 -9.51
N LYS A 167 6.97 2.89 -9.05
CA LYS A 167 8.17 3.62 -9.45
C LYS A 167 8.92 4.11 -8.23
N ASP A 168 10.24 3.96 -8.21
CA ASP A 168 11.10 4.40 -7.10
C ASP A 168 10.54 3.94 -5.74
N SER A 169 10.06 2.69 -5.69
CA SER A 169 9.26 2.20 -4.56
C SER A 169 10.02 1.19 -3.74
N PHE A 170 9.73 1.17 -2.45
CA PHE A 170 10.35 0.25 -1.51
C PHE A 170 9.29 -0.62 -0.83
N VAL A 171 9.54 -1.92 -0.79
CA VAL A 171 8.70 -2.89 -0.09
C VAL A 171 9.47 -3.48 1.07
N SER A 172 8.89 -3.39 2.26
CA SER A 172 9.37 -4.16 3.40
C SER A 172 8.61 -5.48 3.51
N TYR A 173 9.32 -6.55 3.90
CA TYR A 173 8.81 -7.88 4.21
C TYR A 173 8.54 -8.82 3.03
N SER A 174 7.52 -8.57 2.21
CA SER A 174 7.19 -9.45 1.06
C SER A 174 6.37 -8.69 0.00
N LEU A 175 6.28 -9.19 -1.23
CA LEU A 175 5.38 -8.68 -2.27
C LEU A 175 4.59 -9.85 -2.85
N ILE A 176 3.26 -9.75 -2.84
CA ILE A 176 2.38 -10.89 -3.13
C ILE A 176 1.41 -10.55 -4.27
N LEU A 177 1.43 -11.36 -5.33
CA LEU A 177 0.48 -11.30 -6.45
C LEU A 177 -0.25 -12.62 -6.59
N LYS A 178 -1.57 -12.55 -6.71
CA LYS A 178 -2.45 -13.70 -6.91
C LYS A 178 -3.52 -13.40 -7.96
N GLU A 179 -4.01 -14.46 -8.59
CA GLU A 179 -5.23 -14.45 -9.42
C GLU A 179 -5.22 -13.35 -10.47
N LYS A 180 -4.52 -13.53 -11.59
CA LYS A 180 -4.52 -12.59 -12.73
C LYS A 180 -4.06 -11.18 -12.37
N SER A 181 -3.28 -11.05 -11.31
CA SER A 181 -2.71 -9.76 -10.91
C SER A 181 -1.58 -9.36 -11.84
N LYS A 182 -1.40 -8.06 -12.02
CA LYS A 182 -0.37 -7.48 -12.86
C LYS A 182 0.46 -6.49 -12.06
N LEU A 183 1.77 -6.59 -12.17
CA LEU A 183 2.68 -5.61 -11.60
C LEU A 183 3.63 -5.12 -12.67
N PHE A 184 3.68 -3.80 -12.79
CA PHE A 184 4.68 -3.07 -13.56
C PHE A 184 5.56 -2.28 -12.61
N PHE A 185 6.89 -2.35 -12.75
CA PHE A 185 7.77 -1.55 -11.91
C PHE A 185 9.00 -0.97 -12.62
N THR A 186 9.50 0.13 -12.06
CA THR A 186 10.82 0.70 -12.36
C THR A 186 11.46 1.11 -11.04
N ASP A 187 12.67 0.64 -10.77
CA ASP A 187 13.40 0.92 -9.52
C ASP A 187 12.60 0.46 -8.29
N LEU A 188 12.48 -0.86 -8.14
CA LEU A 188 11.82 -1.51 -7.01
C LEU A 188 12.88 -2.15 -6.11
N ALA A 189 12.85 -1.78 -4.83
CA ALA A 189 13.69 -2.38 -3.81
C ALA A 189 12.84 -3.16 -2.80
N ILE A 190 13.30 -4.36 -2.42
CA ILE A 190 12.64 -5.20 -1.43
C ILE A 190 13.58 -5.49 -0.25
N ASP A 191 13.22 -5.04 0.94
CA ASP A 191 13.87 -5.43 2.20
C ASP A 191 13.00 -6.42 2.96
N SER A 192 13.28 -7.68 2.70
CA SER A 192 12.64 -8.82 3.34
C SER A 192 13.53 -9.47 4.40
N THR A 193 14.56 -8.77 4.91
CA THR A 193 15.49 -9.32 5.92
C THR A 193 14.79 -9.81 7.19
N GLN A 194 13.62 -9.25 7.51
CA GLN A 194 12.80 -9.63 8.64
C GLN A 194 11.75 -10.71 8.32
N ASN A 195 11.65 -11.16 7.06
CA ASN A 195 10.70 -12.18 6.63
C ASN A 195 11.37 -13.56 6.62
N SER A 196 10.94 -14.41 7.55
CA SER A 196 11.36 -15.80 7.67
C SER A 196 10.28 -16.81 7.25
N GLU A 197 9.06 -16.36 6.95
CA GLU A 197 7.88 -17.23 6.82
C GLU A 197 7.40 -17.35 5.37
N TYR A 198 7.53 -16.29 4.58
CA TYR A 198 6.97 -16.19 3.23
C TYR A 198 8.04 -15.93 2.20
N SER A 199 7.72 -16.20 0.94
CA SER A 199 8.52 -15.75 -0.20
C SER A 199 8.71 -14.25 -0.14
N ASP A 200 9.94 -13.83 -0.43
CA ASP A 200 10.29 -12.41 -0.47
C ASP A 200 9.51 -11.72 -1.60
N PHE A 201 9.21 -12.47 -2.66
CA PHE A 201 8.29 -12.11 -3.72
C PHE A 201 7.53 -13.36 -4.18
N TYR A 202 6.20 -13.34 -4.08
CA TYR A 202 5.33 -14.47 -4.46
C TYR A 202 4.39 -14.05 -5.59
N VAL A 203 4.35 -14.86 -6.65
CA VAL A 203 3.50 -14.63 -7.83
C VAL A 203 2.76 -15.91 -8.17
N SER A 204 1.43 -15.86 -8.26
CA SER A 204 0.67 -17.03 -8.68
C SER A 204 -0.64 -16.77 -9.41
N GLY A 205 -1.13 -17.81 -10.09
CA GLY A 205 -2.49 -17.88 -10.61
C GLY A 205 -2.72 -16.99 -11.82
N GLU A 206 -1.96 -17.23 -12.89
CA GLU A 206 -1.99 -16.46 -14.14
C GLU A 206 -1.62 -14.98 -13.95
N SER A 207 -0.79 -14.68 -12.95
CA SER A 207 -0.32 -13.31 -12.69
C SER A 207 0.89 -12.96 -13.55
N THR A 208 1.12 -11.67 -13.77
CA THR A 208 2.22 -11.16 -14.59
C THR A 208 3.03 -10.12 -13.82
N VAL A 209 4.35 -10.28 -13.83
CA VAL A 209 5.31 -9.27 -13.38
C VAL A 209 6.15 -8.82 -14.56
N ASN A 210 6.26 -7.51 -14.76
CA ASN A 210 7.19 -6.91 -15.73
C ASN A 210 7.85 -5.67 -15.10
N GLY A 211 9.16 -5.53 -15.21
CA GLY A 211 9.79 -4.31 -14.73
C GLY A 211 11.29 -4.22 -14.91
N GLU A 212 11.84 -3.11 -14.46
CA GLU A 212 13.25 -2.77 -14.56
C GLU A 212 13.84 -2.47 -13.18
N ASN A 213 15.09 -2.86 -12.96
CA ASN A 213 15.87 -2.53 -11.76
C ASN A 213 15.24 -3.05 -10.45
N LEU A 214 15.07 -4.38 -10.36
CA LEU A 214 14.69 -5.04 -9.10
C LEU A 214 15.92 -5.30 -8.24
N ASP A 215 15.84 -4.92 -6.96
CA ASP A 215 16.88 -5.17 -5.98
C ASP A 215 16.33 -5.76 -4.67
N PHE A 216 17.19 -6.49 -3.96
CA PHE A 216 16.88 -7.13 -2.67
C PHE A 216 17.96 -6.84 -1.64
N TYR A 217 17.55 -6.51 -0.42
CA TYR A 217 18.49 -6.28 0.69
C TYR A 217 18.84 -7.56 1.45
N LYS A 218 17.97 -8.56 1.39
CA LYS A 218 18.17 -9.85 2.07
C LYS A 218 19.24 -10.65 1.33
N ASP A 219 20.12 -11.30 2.08
CA ASP A 219 21.02 -12.31 1.52
C ASP A 219 20.21 -13.54 1.11
N GLU A 220 20.39 -14.00 -0.13
CA GLU A 220 19.66 -15.15 -0.72
C GLU A 220 18.13 -15.04 -0.66
N PRO A 221 17.54 -13.96 -1.23
CA PRO A 221 16.09 -13.84 -1.28
C PRO A 221 15.51 -14.97 -2.11
N PHE A 222 14.27 -15.35 -1.82
CA PHE A 222 13.57 -16.41 -2.52
C PHE A 222 12.27 -15.92 -3.16
N ILE A 223 12.11 -16.28 -4.42
CA ILE A 223 11.00 -15.87 -5.27
C ILE A 223 10.27 -17.11 -5.77
N ASP A 224 8.95 -17.12 -5.58
CA ASP A 224 8.07 -18.17 -6.09
C ASP A 224 7.21 -17.64 -7.23
N VAL A 225 7.21 -18.36 -8.35
CA VAL A 225 6.37 -18.06 -9.52
C VAL A 225 5.61 -19.32 -9.90
N LEU A 226 4.28 -19.33 -9.73
CA LEU A 226 3.44 -20.52 -9.89
C LEU A 226 2.32 -20.28 -10.91
N ASN A 227 2.32 -21.03 -12.01
CA ASN A 227 1.44 -20.81 -13.16
C ASN A 227 1.35 -19.30 -13.50
N SER A 228 2.49 -18.65 -13.74
CA SER A 228 2.57 -17.19 -13.89
C SER A 228 3.77 -16.74 -14.71
N ASP A 229 3.74 -15.48 -15.14
CA ASP A 229 4.80 -14.85 -15.92
C ASP A 229 5.60 -13.87 -15.04
N PHE A 230 6.93 -13.98 -15.09
CA PHE A 230 7.84 -13.04 -14.45
C PHE A 230 8.93 -12.60 -15.42
N GLU A 231 8.97 -11.32 -15.76
CA GLU A 231 10.00 -10.72 -16.61
C GLU A 231 10.65 -9.53 -15.90
N GLY A 232 11.96 -9.61 -15.68
CA GLY A 232 12.74 -8.53 -15.08
C GLY A 232 13.92 -8.13 -15.97
N ASN A 233 14.12 -6.84 -16.19
CA ASN A 233 15.27 -6.29 -16.90
C ASN A 233 16.18 -5.50 -15.96
N ASN A 234 17.48 -5.48 -16.28
CA ASN A 234 18.52 -4.88 -15.45
C ASN A 234 18.46 -5.36 -14.00
N PHE A 235 18.48 -6.68 -13.81
CA PHE A 235 18.29 -7.29 -12.50
C PHE A 235 19.48 -7.04 -11.56
N PHE A 236 19.39 -6.04 -10.68
CA PHE A 236 20.52 -5.57 -9.86
C PHE A 236 20.96 -6.53 -8.77
N ALA A 237 20.04 -7.29 -8.17
CA ALA A 237 20.38 -8.23 -7.10
C ALA A 237 21.37 -9.32 -7.56
N GLY A 238 21.48 -9.55 -8.88
CA GLY A 238 22.28 -10.61 -9.47
C GLY A 238 21.54 -11.95 -9.42
N LYS A 239 21.40 -12.59 -10.58
CA LYS A 239 20.55 -13.78 -10.75
C LYS A 239 20.95 -14.93 -9.83
N ASP A 240 22.25 -15.13 -9.65
CA ASP A 240 22.82 -16.22 -8.84
C ASP A 240 22.66 -16.02 -7.33
N LYS A 241 22.26 -14.81 -6.89
CA LYS A 241 21.99 -14.53 -5.48
C LYS A 241 20.55 -14.81 -5.10
N VAL A 242 19.65 -15.01 -6.05
CA VAL A 242 18.22 -15.20 -5.78
C VAL A 242 17.86 -16.66 -5.96
N ARG A 243 17.15 -17.23 -5.00
CA ARG A 243 16.62 -18.59 -5.08
C ARG A 243 15.28 -18.55 -5.80
N TRP A 244 15.22 -19.12 -7.00
CA TRP A 244 14.01 -19.12 -7.82
C TRP A 244 13.32 -20.47 -7.71
N ARG A 245 12.01 -20.48 -7.45
CA ARG A 245 11.20 -21.69 -7.57
C ARG A 245 10.02 -21.41 -8.47
N TYR A 246 9.89 -22.21 -9.51
CA TYR A 246 8.79 -22.08 -10.45
C TYR A 246 8.39 -23.42 -11.04
N ASP A 247 7.11 -23.55 -11.38
CA ASP A 247 6.54 -24.74 -11.99
C ASP A 247 6.70 -24.73 -13.52
N ASN A 248 6.30 -25.84 -14.17
CA ASN A 248 6.39 -25.99 -15.62
C ASN A 248 5.41 -25.10 -16.40
N ASP A 249 4.39 -24.58 -15.71
CA ASP A 249 3.37 -23.70 -16.28
C ASP A 249 3.77 -22.22 -16.16
N SER A 250 4.94 -21.93 -15.59
CA SER A 250 5.47 -20.59 -15.41
C SER A 250 6.54 -20.23 -16.43
N ASN A 251 6.57 -18.96 -16.82
CA ASN A 251 7.62 -18.39 -17.65
C ASN A 251 8.39 -17.34 -16.85
N VAL A 252 9.68 -17.58 -16.62
CA VAL A 252 10.54 -16.71 -15.81
C VAL A 252 11.76 -16.29 -16.62
N LEU A 253 11.88 -14.98 -16.87
CA LEU A 253 12.95 -14.38 -17.66
C LEU A 253 13.58 -13.21 -16.90
N LEU A 254 14.90 -13.25 -16.74
CA LEU A 254 15.70 -12.16 -16.20
C LEU A 254 16.74 -11.76 -17.23
N ASP A 255 16.74 -10.51 -17.66
CA ASP A 255 17.59 -10.01 -18.76
C ASP A 255 17.60 -10.98 -19.95
N GLY A 256 16.40 -11.44 -20.36
CA GLY A 256 16.20 -12.38 -21.46
C GLY A 256 16.65 -13.83 -21.23
N ASN A 257 17.11 -14.20 -20.03
CA ASN A 257 17.57 -15.54 -19.71
C ASN A 257 16.77 -16.15 -18.54
N GLN A 258 16.49 -17.44 -18.62
CA GLN A 258 15.85 -18.16 -17.53
C GLN A 258 16.85 -18.41 -16.38
N PRO A 259 16.52 -18.07 -15.12
CA PRO A 259 17.39 -18.37 -13.98
C PRO A 259 17.41 -19.87 -13.64
N PHE A 260 18.28 -20.30 -12.72
CA PHE A 260 18.28 -21.67 -12.22
C PHE A 260 17.03 -21.93 -11.35
N ASN A 261 16.30 -23.02 -11.62
CA ASN A 261 15.16 -23.44 -10.81
C ASN A 261 15.63 -24.29 -9.61
N ASN A 262 15.40 -23.81 -8.40
CA ASN A 262 15.68 -24.54 -7.15
C ASN A 262 14.68 -25.67 -6.86
N ALA A 263 13.69 -25.87 -7.74
CA ALA A 263 12.57 -26.80 -7.59
C ALA A 263 11.68 -26.49 -6.36
N LEU A 264 10.39 -26.81 -6.49
CA LEU A 264 9.40 -26.70 -5.40
C LEU A 264 9.47 -27.90 -4.46
#